data_AF-A0AAV3YJI7-F1
#
_entry.id   AF-A0AAV3YJI7-F1
#
_cell.length_a   1.000
_cell.length_b   1.000
_cell.length_c   1.000
_cell.angle_alpha   90.00
_cell.angle_beta   90.00
_cell.angle_gamma   90.00
#
_symmetry.space_group_name_H-M   'P 1'
#
loop_
_entity.id
_entity.type
_entity.pdbx_description
1 polymer ?
#
loop_
_entity_poly.entity_id
_entity_poly.type
_entity_poly.pdbx_seq_one_letter_code
_entity_poly.pdbx_strand_id
1 'polypeptide(L)'
;MRPLMQKWLQRYGWEILPHLAHSPDLASSDFHLFGPLKRHLGGMAFETEDDLISELRNWFDNLDVDFFRVGINSLLSRWQKCIDLHGDYVEK
;
A
#
# COMPACT_ATOMS: atom_id res chain seq x y z
N MET A 1 16.81 0.56 3.80
CA MET A 1 16.43 1.97 4.10
C MET A 1 17.68 2.78 4.40
N ARG A 2 17.79 4.04 3.96
CA ARG A 2 18.98 4.88 4.20
C ARG A 2 19.15 5.19 5.71
N PRO A 3 20.39 5.23 6.25
CA PRO A 3 20.63 5.44 7.69
C PRO A 3 20.02 6.72 8.27
N LEU A 4 19.95 7.80 7.49
CA LEU A 4 19.33 9.06 7.93
C LEU A 4 17.82 8.89 8.17
N MET A 5 17.13 8.13 7.32
CA MET A 5 15.69 7.90 7.42
C MET A 5 15.32 7.10 8.67
N GLN A 6 16.15 6.10 9.02
CA GLN A 6 15.99 5.36 10.28
C GLN A 6 16.10 6.26 11.50
N LYS A 7 17.10 7.17 11.52
CA LYS A 7 17.25 8.14 12.61
C LYS A 7 16.03 9.05 12.76
N TRP A 8 15.45 9.50 11.65
CA TRP A 8 14.23 10.32 11.67
C TRP A 8 13.02 9.54 12.19
N LEU A 9 12.80 8.32 11.72
CA LEU A 9 11.69 7.47 12.20
C LEU A 9 11.80 7.17 13.69
N GLN A 10 13.01 6.83 14.17
CA GLN A 10 13.29 6.62 15.59
C GLN A 10 13.04 7.88 16.41
N ARG A 11 13.45 9.06 15.91
CA ARG A 11 13.22 10.35 16.58
C ARG A 11 11.74 10.62 16.81
N TYR A 12 10.88 10.21 15.88
CA TYR A 12 9.43 10.38 15.99
C TYR A 12 8.73 9.20 16.69
N GLY A 13 9.47 8.18 17.16
CA GLY A 13 8.92 7.02 17.86
C GLY A 13 8.19 6.01 16.97
N TRP A 14 8.46 6.01 15.66
CA TRP A 14 7.81 5.07 14.73
C TRP A 14 8.51 3.71 14.77
N GLU A 15 7.73 2.65 14.98
CA GLU A 15 8.19 1.29 14.80
C GLU A 15 8.30 0.94 13.31
N ILE A 16 9.41 0.33 12.92
CA ILE A 16 9.64 -0.14 11.56
C ILE A 16 9.35 -1.63 11.52
N LEU A 17 8.24 -2.00 10.89
CA LEU A 17 7.93 -3.40 10.65
C LEU A 17 8.92 -4.01 9.63
N PRO A 18 9.43 -5.23 9.86
CA PRO A 18 10.26 -5.91 8.87
C PRO A 18 9.43 -6.20 7.62
N HIS A 19 10.02 -5.96 6.46
CA HIS A 19 9.40 -6.23 5.17
C HIS A 19 10.39 -6.99 4.28
N LEU A 20 9.91 -8.07 3.66
CA LEU A 20 10.71 -8.92 2.79
C LEU A 20 11.00 -8.20 1.47
N ALA A 21 12.16 -8.52 0.87
CA ALA A 21 12.49 -8.01 -0.45
C ALA A 21 11.57 -8.64 -1.50
N HIS A 22 11.11 -7.83 -2.46
CA HIS A 22 10.28 -8.29 -3.58
C HIS A 22 8.92 -8.91 -3.17
N SER A 23 8.31 -8.48 -2.06
CA SER A 23 7.02 -9.01 -1.58
C SER A 23 5.86 -8.00 -1.68
N PRO A 24 5.47 -7.55 -2.88
CA PRO A 24 4.34 -6.63 -3.05
C PRO A 24 3.00 -7.26 -2.61
N ASP A 25 2.89 -8.59 -2.68
CA ASP A 25 1.77 -9.37 -2.15
C ASP A 25 1.60 -9.27 -0.63
N LEU A 26 2.60 -8.75 0.08
CA LEU A 26 2.58 -8.48 1.53
C LEU A 26 2.51 -6.98 1.87
N ALA A 27 2.43 -6.09 0.87
CA ALA A 27 2.28 -4.66 1.07
C ALA A 27 0.84 -4.23 0.76
N SER A 28 0.11 -3.73 1.77
CA SER A 28 -1.31 -3.35 1.60
C SER A 28 -1.51 -2.27 0.53
N SER A 29 -0.56 -1.36 0.36
CA SER A 29 -0.59 -0.39 -0.73
C SER A 29 -0.61 -1.07 -2.10
N ASP A 30 0.18 -2.12 -2.30
CA ASP A 30 0.32 -2.81 -3.58
C ASP A 30 -0.88 -3.73 -3.87
N PHE A 31 -1.18 -4.66 -2.95
CA PHE A 31 -2.22 -5.66 -3.19
C PHE A 31 -3.66 -5.14 -3.06
N HIS A 32 -3.88 -4.02 -2.35
CA HIS A 32 -5.22 -3.52 -2.05
C HIS A 32 -5.50 -2.12 -2.61
N LEU A 33 -4.58 -1.16 -2.43
CA LEU A 33 -4.86 0.24 -2.78
C LEU A 33 -4.59 0.56 -4.26
N PHE A 34 -3.42 0.20 -4.78
CA PHE A 34 -2.99 0.65 -6.10
C PHE A 34 -3.73 -0.02 -7.26
N GLY A 35 -4.24 -1.23 -7.08
CA GLY A 35 -5.07 -1.90 -8.10
C GLY A 35 -6.34 -1.11 -8.43
N PRO A 36 -7.21 -0.83 -7.44
CA PRO A 36 -8.35 0.08 -7.59
C PRO A 36 -7.98 1.47 -8.11
N LEU A 37 -6.92 2.08 -7.58
CA LEU A 37 -6.49 3.42 -8.02
C LEU A 37 -6.11 3.44 -9.51
N LYS A 38 -5.32 2.46 -9.96
CA LYS A 38 -4.94 2.35 -11.38
C LYS A 38 -6.14 2.15 -12.29
N ARG A 39 -7.17 1.41 -11.83
CA ARG A 39 -8.43 1.25 -12.58
C ARG A 39 -9.20 2.56 -12.66
N HIS A 40 -9.25 3.34 -11.57
CA HIS A 40 -9.89 4.65 -11.55
C HIS A 40 -9.21 5.63 -12.50
N LEU A 41 -7.89 5.73 -12.42
CA LEU A 41 -7.09 6.63 -13.27
C LEU A 41 -6.94 6.13 -14.72
N GLY A 42 -7.39 4.91 -15.01
CA GLY A 42 -7.19 4.26 -16.29
C GLY A 42 -7.85 5.04 -17.43
N GLY A 43 -7.03 5.52 -18.38
CA GLY A 43 -7.51 6.27 -19.54
C GLY A 43 -7.78 7.75 -19.29
N MET A 44 -7.55 8.25 -18.06
CA MET A 44 -7.58 9.67 -17.78
C MET A 44 -6.28 10.34 -18.27
N ALA A 45 -6.41 11.53 -18.84
CA ALA A 45 -5.29 12.41 -19.15
C ALA A 45 -5.46 13.69 -18.33
N PHE A 46 -4.36 14.18 -17.76
CA PHE A 46 -4.32 15.39 -16.95
C PHE A 46 -3.42 16.41 -17.64
N GLU A 47 -3.87 17.66 -17.73
CA GLU A 47 -3.10 18.74 -18.36
C GLU A 47 -2.03 19.28 -17.41
N THR A 48 -2.33 19.28 -16.11
CA THR A 48 -1.42 19.76 -15.06
C THR A 48 -1.29 18.78 -13.90
N GLU A 49 -0.25 18.99 -13.08
CA GLU A 49 -0.08 18.26 -11.82
C GLU A 49 -1.22 18.54 -10.84
N ASP A 50 -1.73 19.77 -10.82
CA ASP A 50 -2.83 20.17 -9.93
C ASP A 50 -4.14 19.43 -10.27
N ASP A 51 -4.38 19.16 -11.55
CA ASP A 51 -5.52 18.34 -11.99
C ASP A 51 -5.40 16.91 -11.46
N LEU A 52 -4.22 16.31 -11.58
CA LEU A 52 -3.95 14.97 -11.05
C LEU A 52 -4.10 14.93 -9.52
N ILE A 53 -3.53 15.90 -8.80
CA ILE A 53 -3.63 15.96 -7.33
C ILE A 53 -5.09 16.12 -6.90
N SER A 54 -5.87 16.95 -7.61
CA SER A 54 -7.28 17.17 -7.32
C SER A 54 -8.10 15.90 -7.54
N GLU A 55 -7.85 15.16 -8.63
CA GLU A 55 -8.51 13.88 -8.90
C GLU A 55 -8.15 12.82 -7.86
N LEU A 56 -6.86 12.72 -7.48
CA LEU A 56 -6.42 11.81 -6.43
C LEU A 56 -7.13 12.11 -5.10
N ARG A 57 -7.21 13.38 -4.70
CA ARG A 57 -7.92 13.79 -3.49
C ARG A 57 -9.39 13.39 -3.55
N ASN A 58 -10.06 13.72 -4.65
CA ASN A 58 -11.46 13.34 -4.86
C ASN A 58 -11.65 11.82 -4.75
N TRP A 59 -10.77 11.02 -5.37
CA TRP A 59 -10.84 9.57 -5.27
C TRP A 59 -10.69 9.07 -3.83
N PHE A 60 -9.68 9.58 -3.09
CA PHE A 60 -9.45 9.21 -1.69
C PHE A 60 -10.61 9.64 -0.77
N ASP A 61 -11.18 10.83 -0.97
CA ASP A 61 -12.30 11.36 -0.18
C ASP A 61 -13.59 10.55 -0.36
N ASN A 62 -13.71 9.84 -1.49
CA ASN A 62 -14.85 8.95 -1.77
C ASN A 62 -14.63 7.50 -1.28
N LEU A 63 -13.46 7.16 -0.73
CA LEU A 63 -13.23 5.83 -0.16
C LEU A 63 -13.78 5.75 1.27
N ASP A 64 -14.49 4.65 1.55
CA ASP A 64 -14.94 4.33 2.90
C ASP A 64 -13.74 4.00 3.80
N VAL A 65 -13.82 4.36 5.09
CA VAL A 65 -12.87 3.91 6.12
C VAL A 65 -12.75 2.39 6.12
N ASP A 66 -13.85 1.68 5.85
CA ASP A 66 -13.84 0.22 5.79
C ASP A 66 -13.01 -0.33 4.62
N PHE A 67 -12.86 0.43 3.52
CA PHE A 67 -11.93 0.05 2.45
C PHE A 67 -10.50 -0.08 2.99
N PHE A 68 -10.02 0.91 3.75
CA PHE A 68 -8.67 0.84 4.34
C PHE A 68 -8.56 -0.23 5.42
N ARG A 69 -9.60 -0.38 6.25
CA ARG A 69 -9.67 -1.39 7.29
C ARG A 69 -9.50 -2.80 6.72
N VAL A 70 -10.19 -3.10 5.61
CA VAL A 70 -10.08 -4.39 4.92
C VAL A 70 -8.65 -4.63 4.42
N GLY A 71 -8.02 -3.64 3.80
CA GLY A 71 -6.64 -3.76 3.31
C GLY A 71 -5.63 -4.06 4.42
N ILE A 72 -5.73 -3.35 5.54
CA ILE A 72 -4.85 -3.58 6.71
C ILE A 72 -5.13 -4.94 7.37
N ASN A 73 -6.39 -5.28 7.63
CA ASN A 73 -6.74 -6.53 8.29
C ASN A 73 -6.39 -7.78 7.44
N SER A 74 -6.35 -7.62 6.12
CA SER A 74 -5.96 -8.70 5.20
C SER A 74 -4.49 -9.12 5.35
N LEU A 75 -3.63 -8.26 5.94
CA LEU A 75 -2.22 -8.59 6.18
C LEU A 75 -2.05 -9.85 7.02
N LEU A 76 -2.86 -10.02 8.07
CA LEU A 76 -2.78 -11.20 8.94
C LEU A 76 -2.98 -12.50 8.15
N SER A 77 -4.01 -12.54 7.30
CA SER A 77 -4.29 -13.71 6.47
C SER A 77 -3.21 -13.95 5.41
N ARG A 78 -2.61 -12.89 4.86
CA ARG A 78 -1.55 -12.99 3.86
C ARG A 78 -0.23 -13.44 4.47
N TRP A 79 0.14 -12.94 5.65
CA TRP A 79 1.30 -13.43 6.39
C TRP A 79 1.16 -14.92 6.71
N GLN A 80 -0.02 -15.36 7.15
CA GLN A 80 -0.25 -16.78 7.40
C GLN A 80 -0.06 -17.61 6.12
N LYS A 81 -0.63 -17.18 4.99
CA LYS A 81 -0.44 -17.87 3.70
C LYS A 81 1.03 -17.90 3.27
N CYS A 82 1.76 -16.82 3.44
CA CYS A 82 3.19 -16.78 3.13
C CYS A 82 3.97 -17.81 3.97
N ILE A 83 3.64 -17.96 5.24
CA ILE A 83 4.21 -19.00 6.13
C ILE A 83 3.85 -20.40 5.62
N ASP A 84 2.58 -20.63 5.31
CA ASP A 84 2.07 -21.92 4.84
C ASP A 84 2.69 -22.33 3.49
N LEU A 85 3.06 -21.33 2.68
CA LEU A 85 3.75 -21.49 1.39
C LEU A 85 5.28 -21.48 1.52
N HIS A 86 5.82 -21.54 2.74
CA HIS A 86 7.26 -21.54 3.01
C HIS A 86 8.00 -20.34 2.40
N GLY A 87 7.36 -19.18 2.37
CA GLY A 87 7.91 -17.93 1.83
C GLY A 87 7.70 -17.72 0.33
N ASP A 88 6.99 -18.62 -0.36
CA ASP A 88 6.57 -18.40 -1.75
C ASP A 88 5.42 -17.37 -1.83
N TYR A 89 5.20 -16.84 -3.04
CA TYR A 89 4.22 -15.77 -3.30
C TYR A 89 2.80 -16.20 -2.93
N VAL A 90 2.08 -15.30 -2.25
CA VAL A 90 0.69 -15.51 -1.80
C VAL A 90 -0.30 -15.39 -2.95
N GLU A 91 0.04 -14.60 -3.97
CA GLU A 91 -0.75 -14.42 -5.19
C GLU A 91 -0.17 -15.27 -6.33
N LYS A 92 -1.04 -15.96 -7.06
CA LYS A 92 -0.72 -16.64 -8.34
C LYS A 92 -1.33 -15.85 -9.49
#